data_AF-A0A8J8E499-F1
#
_entry.id   AF-A0A8J8E499-F1
#
_cell.length_a   1.000
_cell.length_b   1.000
_cell.length_c   1.000
_cell.angle_alpha   90.00
_cell.angle_beta   90.00
_cell.angle_gamma   90.00
#
_symmetry.space_group_name_H-M   'P 1'
#
loop_
_entity.id
_entity.type
_entity.pdbx_description
1 polymer ?
#
loop_
_entity_poly.entity_id
_entity_poly.type
_entity_poly.pdbx_seq_one_letter_code
_entity_poly.pdbx_strand_id
1 'polypeptide(L)'
;MKLDCFPFPSAGKPLALRVVGWLLIAVSLLTESGTAFLAGVVLVIASTGRDVVIDGSLVLRYALFKIRVSDVDEILCLSELERGRLVKWMTPLILEPFFLVLSLLILLKRGAEVSMLLPALLYWIAMYSEMLIFPLKVLKERLGLSLLVPLLVSLPFVLVNREALPAMLFVWGTGTLSLMNLLLRDGVVIRAGRRSYLLLCGDSRRLVGVLANAPQDD
;
A
#
# COMPACT_ATOMS: atom_id res chain seq x y z
N MET A 1 -2.32 -3.79 24.85
CA MET A 1 -1.50 -4.84 24.20
C MET A 1 -1.16 -4.44 22.76
N LYS A 2 0.11 -4.47 22.34
CA LYS A 2 0.52 -4.21 20.94
C LYS A 2 0.40 -5.49 20.10
N LEU A 3 -0.17 -5.36 18.91
CA LEU A 3 -0.30 -6.46 17.94
C LEU A 3 0.77 -6.31 16.85
N ASP A 4 1.25 -7.42 16.30
CA ASP A 4 2.08 -7.41 15.09
C ASP A 4 1.20 -7.21 13.85
N CYS A 5 0.54 -6.05 13.80
CA CYS A 5 -0.34 -5.63 12.72
C CYS A 5 -0.10 -4.16 12.40
N PHE A 6 -0.26 -3.82 11.11
CA PHE A 6 -0.12 -2.45 10.61
C PHE A 6 -1.42 -2.04 9.91
N PRO A 7 -1.99 -0.87 10.22
CA PRO A 7 -3.21 -0.42 9.56
C PRO A 7 -2.90 0.16 8.17
N PHE A 8 -3.56 -0.36 7.14
CA PHE A 8 -3.47 0.19 5.79
C PHE A 8 -4.41 1.41 5.65
N PRO A 9 -4.08 2.44 4.85
CA PRO A 9 -4.95 3.60 4.64
C PRO A 9 -6.13 3.27 3.70
N SER A 10 -7.02 2.36 4.11
CA SER A 10 -8.11 1.84 3.27
C SER A 10 -9.44 2.58 3.41
N ALA A 11 -9.65 3.36 4.47
CA ALA A 11 -10.90 4.06 4.72
C ALA A 11 -10.71 5.33 5.56
N GLY A 12 -11.73 6.21 5.52
CA GLY A 12 -11.82 7.40 6.37
C GLY A 12 -10.67 8.40 6.17
N LYS A 13 -10.24 9.02 7.27
CA LYS A 13 -9.17 10.03 7.27
C LYS A 13 -7.85 9.53 6.62
N PRO A 14 -7.34 8.32 6.92
CA PRO A 14 -6.13 7.79 6.29
C PRO A 14 -6.21 7.75 4.77
N LEU A 15 -7.31 7.22 4.22
CA LEU A 15 -7.51 7.16 2.77
C LEU A 15 -7.59 8.57 2.17
N ALA A 16 -8.35 9.47 2.80
CA ALA A 16 -8.48 10.85 2.34
C ALA A 16 -7.11 11.57 2.31
N LEU A 17 -6.30 11.44 3.38
CA LEU A 17 -4.95 12.00 3.43
C LEU A 17 -4.03 11.40 2.37
N ARG A 18 -4.12 10.08 2.13
CA ARG A 18 -3.34 9.38 1.09
C ARG A 18 -3.71 9.90 -0.31
N VAL A 19 -5.00 10.01 -0.62
CA VAL A 19 -5.51 10.52 -1.91
C VAL A 19 -5.11 11.99 -2.11
N VAL A 20 -5.36 12.85 -1.12
CA VAL A 20 -5.03 14.28 -1.20
C VAL A 20 -3.53 14.49 -1.31
N GLY A 21 -2.73 13.72 -0.55
CA GLY A 21 -1.27 13.77 -0.63
C GLY A 21 -0.76 13.44 -2.03
N TRP A 22 -1.27 12.36 -2.63
CA TRP A 22 -0.94 12.01 -4.00
C TRP A 22 -1.41 13.03 -5.04
N LEU A 23 -2.59 13.60 -4.88
CA LEU A 23 -3.08 14.68 -5.75
C LEU A 23 -2.18 15.91 -5.68
N LEU A 24 -1.73 16.30 -4.48
CA LEU A 24 -0.80 17.41 -4.31
C LEU A 24 0.55 17.12 -4.95
N ILE A 25 1.06 15.88 -4.87
CA ILE A 25 2.25 15.47 -5.61
C ILE A 25 2.01 15.64 -7.12
N ALA A 26 0.93 15.09 -7.68
CA ALA A 26 0.64 15.21 -9.11
C ALA A 26 0.49 16.68 -9.56
N VAL A 27 -0.25 17.50 -8.81
CA VAL A 27 -0.44 18.93 -9.09
C VAL A 27 0.89 19.69 -8.97
N SER A 28 1.72 19.37 -7.99
CA SER A 28 3.04 19.99 -7.82
C SER A 28 3.96 19.72 -9.00
N LEU A 29 3.88 18.53 -9.59
CA LEU A 29 4.62 18.20 -10.80
C LEU A 29 4.14 18.99 -12.02
N LEU A 30 2.87 19.43 -12.05
CA LEU A 30 2.33 20.31 -13.09
C LEU A 30 2.70 21.78 -12.88
N THR A 31 2.80 22.22 -11.63
CA THR A 31 2.98 23.64 -11.26
C THR A 31 4.40 23.99 -10.80
N GLU A 32 5.32 23.02 -10.75
CA GLU A 32 6.69 23.15 -10.23
C GLU A 32 6.76 23.62 -8.77
N SER A 33 5.68 23.39 -8.02
CA SER A 33 5.59 23.84 -6.64
C SER A 33 6.26 22.85 -5.68
N GLY A 34 7.50 23.12 -5.30
CA GLY A 34 8.21 22.31 -4.29
C GLY A 34 7.49 22.25 -2.94
N THR A 35 6.77 23.30 -2.55
CA THR A 35 5.98 23.32 -1.30
C THR A 35 4.76 22.40 -1.39
N ALA A 36 4.04 22.39 -2.51
CA ALA A 36 2.94 21.45 -2.73
C ALA A 36 3.43 20.00 -2.79
N PHE A 37 4.61 19.76 -3.38
CA PHE A 37 5.23 18.44 -3.41
C PHE A 37 5.52 17.95 -1.98
N LEU A 38 6.20 18.77 -1.17
CA LEU A 38 6.52 18.44 0.22
C LEU A 38 5.26 18.24 1.07
N ALA A 39 4.25 19.10 0.93
CA ALA A 39 2.97 18.94 1.61
C ALA A 39 2.31 17.60 1.23
N GLY A 40 2.33 17.25 -0.05
CA GLY A 40 1.83 15.98 -0.56
C GLY A 40 2.56 14.79 0.06
N VAL A 41 3.90 14.80 0.06
CA VAL A 41 4.74 13.77 0.69
C VAL A 41 4.44 13.62 2.17
N VAL A 42 4.33 14.73 2.91
CA VAL A 42 3.99 14.72 4.35
C VAL A 42 2.62 14.08 4.59
N LEU A 43 1.62 14.38 3.77
CA LEU A 43 0.28 13.78 3.90
C LEU A 43 0.28 12.28 3.61
N VAL A 44 1.04 11.85 2.58
CA VAL A 44 1.25 10.43 2.28
C VAL A 44 1.91 9.74 3.47
N ILE A 45 3.00 10.30 4.03
CA ILE A 45 3.68 9.75 5.22
C ILE A 45 2.74 9.71 6.43
N ALA A 46 1.99 10.78 6.68
CA ALA A 46 1.06 10.91 7.80
C ALA A 46 0.01 9.79 7.82
N SER A 47 -0.45 9.37 6.64
CA SER A 47 -1.42 8.29 6.46
C SER A 47 -0.84 6.87 6.54
N THR A 48 0.48 6.72 6.65
CA THR A 48 1.14 5.40 6.72
C THR A 48 0.91 4.77 8.09
N GLY A 49 0.47 3.51 8.09
CA GLY A 49 0.24 2.75 9.32
C GLY A 49 1.51 2.43 10.07
N ARG A 50 1.46 2.51 11.40
CA ARG A 50 2.61 2.28 12.28
C ARG A 50 2.45 1.05 13.16
N ASP A 51 1.33 0.92 13.86
CA ASP A 51 1.04 -0.22 14.73
C ASP A 51 -0.45 -0.30 15.07
N VAL A 52 -0.91 -1.48 15.48
CA VAL A 52 -2.24 -1.69 16.04
C VAL A 52 -2.10 -2.06 17.52
N VAL A 53 -2.88 -1.40 18.38
CA VAL A 53 -2.83 -1.60 19.84
C VAL A 53 -4.25 -1.76 20.37
N ILE A 54 -4.43 -2.65 21.35
CA ILE A 54 -5.66 -2.81 22.10
C ILE A 54 -5.51 -2.08 23.45
N ASP A 55 -6.37 -1.09 23.67
CA ASP A 55 -6.39 -0.19 24.84
C ASP A 55 -7.84 0.16 25.18
N GLY A 56 -8.54 -0.80 25.79
CA GLY A 56 -10.01 -0.83 25.96
C GLY A 56 -10.81 -0.97 24.66
N SER A 57 -10.19 -0.67 23.52
CA SER A 57 -10.75 -0.74 22.17
C SER A 57 -9.60 -0.90 21.17
N LEU A 58 -9.92 -1.23 19.92
CA LEU A 58 -8.92 -1.37 18.88
C LEU A 58 -8.44 0.02 18.41
N VAL A 59 -7.15 0.32 18.60
CA VAL A 59 -6.54 1.59 18.21
C VAL A 59 -5.57 1.37 17.05
N LEU A 60 -5.94 1.92 15.89
CA LEU A 60 -5.11 1.96 14.69
C LEU A 60 -4.21 3.19 14.75
N ARG A 61 -2.89 3.00 14.85
CA ARG A 61 -1.93 4.11 14.89
C ARG A 61 -1.29 4.31 13.52
N TYR A 62 -1.36 5.53 13.04
CA TYR A 62 -0.69 6.03 11.85
C TYR A 62 0.46 6.93 12.27
N ALA A 63 1.28 7.37 11.31
CA ALA A 63 2.49 8.14 11.62
C ALA A 63 2.21 9.40 12.46
N LEU A 64 1.14 10.15 12.15
CA LEU A 64 0.83 11.42 12.83
C LEU A 64 -0.50 11.44 13.61
N PHE A 65 -1.28 10.37 13.57
CA PHE A 65 -2.57 10.32 14.25
C PHE A 65 -2.99 8.90 14.59
N LYS A 66 -4.06 8.77 15.38
CA LYS A 66 -4.65 7.48 15.76
C LYS A 66 -6.15 7.46 15.50
N ILE A 67 -6.67 6.29 15.18
CA ILE A 67 -8.11 6.03 15.04
C ILE A 67 -8.49 4.97 16.06
N ARG A 68 -9.50 5.27 16.87
CA ARG A 68 -10.14 4.28 17.74
C ARG A 68 -11.29 3.66 16.97
N VAL A 69 -11.30 2.33 16.91
CA VAL A 69 -12.35 1.51 16.31
C VAL A 69 -13.07 0.83 17.47
N SER A 70 -14.28 1.28 17.71
CA SER A 70 -15.25 0.63 18.59
C SER A 70 -16.17 -0.24 17.73
N ASP A 71 -16.78 -1.26 18.34
CA ASP A 71 -17.87 -2.06 17.75
C ASP A 71 -17.47 -2.74 16.43
N VAL A 72 -16.60 -3.74 16.54
CA VAL A 72 -16.20 -4.57 15.40
C VAL A 72 -17.33 -5.56 15.09
N ASP A 73 -18.00 -5.34 13.96
CA ASP A 73 -19.11 -6.19 13.51
C ASP A 73 -18.63 -7.48 12.84
N GLU A 74 -17.53 -7.40 12.09
CA GLU A 74 -17.08 -8.50 11.22
C GLU A 74 -15.56 -8.47 11.04
N ILE A 75 -14.95 -9.64 11.04
CA ILE A 75 -13.51 -9.83 10.77
C ILE A 75 -13.37 -10.81 9.60
N LEU A 76 -12.70 -10.39 8.53
CA LEU A 76 -12.49 -11.17 7.32
C LEU A 76 -11.01 -11.33 7.02
N CYS A 77 -10.53 -12.57 6.91
CA CYS A 77 -9.17 -12.87 6.46
C CYS A 77 -9.09 -12.86 4.93
N LEU A 78 -8.30 -11.95 4.33
CA LEU A 78 -8.16 -11.83 2.87
C LEU A 78 -7.60 -13.10 2.21
N SER A 79 -6.80 -13.89 2.94
CA SER A 79 -6.26 -15.17 2.47
C SER A 79 -7.32 -16.26 2.27
N GLU A 80 -8.49 -16.12 2.91
CA GLU A 80 -9.59 -17.08 2.89
C GLU A 80 -10.73 -16.65 1.95
N LEU A 81 -10.65 -15.44 1.37
CA LEU A 81 -11.68 -14.92 0.47
C LEU A 81 -11.57 -15.49 -0.95
N GLU A 82 -12.73 -15.81 -1.54
CA GLU A 82 -12.84 -16.11 -2.97
C GLU A 82 -12.41 -14.91 -3.83
N ARG A 83 -11.80 -15.20 -5.01
CA ARG A 83 -11.22 -14.20 -5.94
C ARG A 83 -12.10 -12.97 -6.18
N GLY A 84 -13.43 -13.14 -6.27
CA GLY A 84 -14.37 -12.05 -6.55
C GLY A 84 -14.52 -11.02 -5.41
N ARG A 85 -14.30 -11.40 -4.15
CA ARG A 85 -14.38 -10.47 -3.00
C ARG A 85 -13.06 -9.72 -2.77
N LEU A 86 -11.95 -10.25 -3.27
CA LEU A 86 -10.61 -9.65 -3.19
C LEU A 86 -10.53 -8.30 -3.93
N VAL A 87 -11.22 -8.16 -5.06
CA VAL A 87 -11.22 -6.95 -5.89
C VAL A 87 -11.65 -5.70 -5.13
N LYS A 88 -12.65 -5.80 -4.24
CA LYS A 88 -13.11 -4.66 -3.40
C LYS A 88 -12.05 -4.19 -2.40
N TRP A 89 -11.16 -5.09 -1.99
CA TRP A 89 -10.08 -4.82 -1.04
C TRP A 89 -8.75 -4.50 -1.74
N MET A 90 -8.70 -4.70 -3.06
CA MET A 90 -7.58 -4.29 -3.90
C MET A 90 -7.63 -2.81 -4.31
N THR A 91 -8.78 -2.14 -4.27
CA THR A 91 -8.88 -0.72 -4.66
C THR A 91 -7.89 0.21 -3.92
N PRO A 92 -7.70 0.10 -2.59
CA PRO A 92 -6.67 0.87 -1.88
C PRO A 92 -5.25 0.48 -2.31
N LEU A 93 -5.01 -0.78 -2.68
CA LEU A 93 -3.73 -1.28 -3.16
C LEU A 93 -3.42 -0.78 -4.59
N ILE A 94 -4.46 -0.48 -5.39
CA ILE A 94 -4.37 0.05 -6.76
C ILE A 94 -4.30 1.59 -6.78
N LEU A 95 -4.53 2.26 -5.64
CA LEU A 95 -4.47 3.73 -5.58
C LEU A 95 -3.04 4.26 -5.79
N GLU A 96 -2.06 3.64 -5.13
CA GLU A 96 -0.64 4.00 -5.27
C GLU A 96 -0.09 3.86 -6.70
N PRO A 97 -0.31 2.74 -7.44
CA PRO A 97 0.12 2.66 -8.83
C PRO A 97 -0.49 3.74 -9.68
N PHE A 98 -1.79 4.01 -9.50
CA PHE A 98 -2.49 4.97 -10.32
C PHE A 98 -1.82 6.34 -10.23
N PHE A 99 -1.56 6.81 -9.01
CA PHE A 99 -0.92 8.11 -8.81
C PHE A 99 0.56 8.13 -9.20
N LEU A 100 1.26 7.01 -9.06
CA LEU A 100 2.65 6.91 -9.51
C LEU A 100 2.74 6.93 -11.03
N VAL A 101 1.93 6.14 -11.74
CA VAL A 101 1.82 6.17 -13.21
C VAL A 101 1.39 7.56 -13.69
N LEU A 102 0.41 8.18 -13.04
CA LEU A 102 0.00 9.55 -13.35
C LEU A 102 1.16 10.54 -13.20
N SER A 103 1.93 10.43 -12.12
CA SER A 103 3.11 11.28 -11.89
C SER A 103 4.17 11.08 -12.97
N LEU A 104 4.43 9.82 -13.40
CA LEU A 104 5.34 9.50 -14.49
C LEU A 104 4.84 10.07 -15.83
N LEU A 105 3.55 9.96 -16.14
CA LEU A 105 2.94 10.52 -17.36
C LEU A 105 3.04 12.05 -17.39
N ILE A 106 2.87 12.71 -16.25
CA ILE A 106 3.05 14.17 -16.12
C ILE A 106 4.50 14.54 -16.42
N LEU A 107 5.47 13.81 -15.87
CA LEU A 107 6.89 14.05 -16.13
C LEU A 107 7.25 13.84 -17.61
N LEU A 108 6.75 12.77 -18.24
CA LEU A 108 6.92 12.53 -19.68
C LEU A 108 6.41 13.71 -20.52
N LYS A 109 5.21 14.22 -20.22
CA LYS A 109 4.63 15.37 -20.93
C LYS A 109 5.49 16.63 -20.79
N ARG A 110 6.27 16.76 -19.71
CA ARG A 110 7.14 17.91 -19.43
C ARG A 110 8.55 17.76 -20.00
N GLY A 111 8.78 16.75 -20.85
CA GLY A 111 10.05 16.56 -21.54
C GLY A 111 11.05 15.71 -20.76
N ALA A 112 10.64 15.07 -19.66
CA ALA A 112 11.48 14.02 -19.07
C ALA A 112 11.67 12.90 -20.09
N GLU A 113 12.92 12.45 -20.24
CA GLU A 113 13.22 11.44 -21.23
C GLU A 113 12.48 10.14 -20.95
N VAL A 114 11.86 9.57 -21.98
CA VAL A 114 11.18 8.27 -21.90
C VAL A 114 12.11 7.20 -21.34
N SER A 115 13.39 7.27 -21.72
CA SER A 115 14.48 6.40 -21.24
C SER A 115 14.62 6.40 -19.71
N MET A 116 14.28 7.51 -19.02
CA MET A 116 14.38 7.63 -17.56
C MET A 116 13.15 7.08 -16.83
N LEU A 117 11.97 7.15 -17.47
CA LEU A 117 10.69 6.82 -16.82
C LEU A 117 10.16 5.44 -17.20
N LEU A 118 10.52 4.93 -18.36
CA LEU A 118 10.12 3.61 -18.86
C LEU A 118 10.52 2.45 -17.91
N PRO A 119 11.75 2.39 -17.35
CA PRO A 119 12.11 1.29 -16.44
C PRO A 119 11.23 1.28 -15.18
N ALA A 120 10.89 2.45 -14.64
CA ALA A 120 10.03 2.58 -13.47
C ALA A 120 8.60 2.12 -13.79
N LEU A 121 8.06 2.55 -14.94
CA LEU A 121 6.74 2.15 -15.40
C LEU A 121 6.65 0.62 -15.56
N LEU A 122 7.65 0.02 -16.22
CA LEU A 122 7.71 -1.42 -16.45
C LEU A 122 7.83 -2.23 -15.15
N TYR A 123 8.63 -1.76 -14.19
CA TYR A 123 8.73 -2.37 -12.87
C TYR A 123 7.36 -2.45 -12.19
N TRP A 124 6.64 -1.32 -12.12
CA TRP A 124 5.34 -1.27 -11.47
C TRP A 124 4.31 -2.10 -12.23
N ILE A 125 4.25 -2.01 -13.56
CA ILE A 125 3.34 -2.83 -14.38
C ILE A 125 3.55 -4.32 -14.11
N ALA A 126 4.79 -4.79 -14.07
CA ALA A 126 5.10 -6.18 -13.78
C ALA A 126 4.62 -6.58 -12.38
N MET A 127 4.96 -5.78 -11.36
CA MET A 127 4.57 -6.04 -9.97
C MET A 127 3.04 -6.11 -9.80
N TYR A 128 2.28 -5.21 -10.42
CA TYR A 128 0.82 -5.22 -10.34
C TYR A 128 0.18 -6.30 -11.20
N SER A 129 0.77 -6.63 -12.35
CA SER A 129 0.30 -7.74 -13.19
C SER A 129 0.36 -9.05 -12.39
N GLU A 130 1.42 -9.26 -11.61
CA GLU A 130 1.50 -10.40 -10.71
C GLU A 130 0.38 -10.40 -9.65
N MET A 131 0.12 -9.25 -9.01
CA MET A 131 -0.97 -9.10 -8.04
C MET A 131 -2.37 -9.32 -8.63
N LEU A 132 -2.58 -9.00 -9.90
CA LEU A 132 -3.87 -9.15 -10.60
C LEU A 132 -4.07 -10.57 -11.14
N ILE A 133 -3.03 -11.19 -11.70
CA ILE A 133 -3.10 -12.49 -12.37
C ILE A 133 -3.10 -13.63 -11.34
N PHE A 134 -2.25 -13.54 -10.32
CA PHE A 134 -2.06 -14.61 -9.35
C PHE A 134 -2.80 -14.34 -8.03
N PRO A 135 -3.43 -15.36 -7.43
CA PRO A 135 -3.94 -15.24 -6.06
C PRO A 135 -2.80 -14.91 -5.10
N LEU A 136 -3.06 -14.06 -4.09
CA LEU A 136 -2.09 -13.72 -3.05
C LEU A 136 -1.42 -14.96 -2.46
N LYS A 137 -2.18 -16.04 -2.19
CA LYS A 137 -1.63 -17.31 -1.68
C LYS A 137 -0.49 -17.86 -2.56
N VAL A 138 -0.68 -17.84 -3.88
CA VAL A 138 0.33 -18.31 -4.85
C VAL A 138 1.55 -17.40 -4.87
N LEU A 139 1.34 -16.08 -4.77
CA LEU A 139 2.44 -15.10 -4.68
C LEU A 139 3.24 -15.27 -3.38
N LYS A 140 2.59 -15.59 -2.25
CA LYS A 140 3.26 -15.90 -0.99
C LYS A 140 4.13 -17.16 -1.09
N GLU A 141 3.61 -18.21 -1.72
CA GLU A 141 4.34 -19.46 -1.96
C GLU A 141 5.54 -19.27 -2.91
N ARG A 142 5.50 -18.24 -3.77
CA ARG A 142 6.52 -17.92 -4.77
C ARG A 142 7.22 -16.59 -4.52
N LEU A 143 7.38 -16.19 -3.26
CA LEU A 143 7.91 -14.88 -2.85
C LEU A 143 9.15 -14.45 -3.65
N GLY A 144 10.14 -15.34 -3.79
CA GLY A 144 11.37 -15.04 -4.53
C GLY A 144 11.10 -14.70 -6.00
N LEU A 145 10.24 -15.47 -6.67
CA LEU A 145 9.90 -15.24 -8.08
C LEU A 145 9.12 -13.92 -8.24
N SER A 146 8.15 -13.65 -7.35
CA SER A 146 7.34 -12.43 -7.37
C SER A 146 8.14 -11.16 -7.07
N LEU A 147 9.26 -11.26 -6.35
CA LEU A 147 10.18 -10.13 -6.16
C LEU A 147 11.11 -9.97 -7.36
N LEU A 148 11.50 -11.07 -8.02
CA LEU A 148 12.45 -11.07 -9.13
C LEU A 148 11.83 -10.62 -10.45
N VAL A 149 10.59 -11.00 -10.76
CA VAL A 149 9.95 -10.69 -12.05
C VAL A 149 9.92 -9.17 -12.33
N PRO A 150 9.48 -8.30 -11.40
CA PRO A 150 9.49 -6.85 -11.63
C PRO A 150 10.90 -6.29 -11.84
N LEU A 151 11.89 -6.81 -11.12
CA LEU A 151 13.29 -6.43 -11.26
C LEU A 151 13.83 -6.82 -12.64
N LEU A 152 13.60 -8.07 -13.07
CA LEU A 152 14.08 -8.58 -14.36
C LEU A 152 13.45 -7.85 -15.56
N VAL A 153 12.19 -7.43 -15.44
CA VAL A 153 11.49 -6.69 -16.51
C VAL A 153 12.06 -5.28 -16.66
N SER A 154 12.45 -4.62 -15.56
CA SER A 154 12.96 -3.24 -15.58
C SER A 154 14.48 -3.13 -15.76
N LEU A 155 15.25 -4.11 -15.29
CA LEU A 155 16.72 -4.11 -15.27
C LEU A 155 17.37 -3.83 -16.64
N PRO A 156 16.97 -4.46 -17.76
CA PRO A 156 17.59 -4.20 -19.06
C PRO A 156 17.53 -2.73 -19.46
N PHE A 157 16.44 -2.04 -19.13
CA PHE A 157 16.25 -0.63 -19.48
C PHE A 157 17.11 0.30 -18.61
N VAL A 158 17.35 -0.08 -17.35
CA VAL A 158 18.31 0.62 -16.47
C VAL A 158 19.75 0.44 -16.95
N LEU A 159 20.08 -0.75 -17.49
CA LEU A 159 21.42 -1.00 -18.04
C LEU A 159 21.70 -0.18 -19.29
N VAL A 160 20.68 0.08 -20.12
CA VAL A 160 20.76 0.95 -21.29
C VAL A 160 20.81 2.43 -20.90
N ASN A 161 20.07 2.85 -19.87
CA ASN A 161 20.12 4.21 -19.35
C ASN A 161 20.56 4.25 -17.88
N ARG A 162 21.87 4.34 -17.65
CA ARG A 162 22.46 4.36 -16.31
C ARG A 162 22.10 5.61 -15.50
N GLU A 163 21.68 6.69 -16.14
CA GLU A 163 21.24 7.92 -15.46
C GLU A 163 19.94 7.69 -14.69
N ALA A 164 19.13 6.71 -15.09
CA ALA A 164 17.93 6.31 -14.37
C ALA A 164 18.22 5.54 -13.08
N LEU A 165 19.46 5.06 -12.86
CA LEU A 165 19.82 4.16 -11.77
C LEU A 165 19.44 4.69 -10.36
N PRO A 166 19.72 5.95 -9.98
CA PRO A 166 19.38 6.45 -8.64
C PRO A 166 17.86 6.45 -8.39
N ALA A 167 17.07 6.91 -9.37
CA ALA A 167 15.62 6.89 -9.29
C ALA A 167 15.10 5.45 -9.24
N MET A 168 15.72 4.55 -10.00
CA MET A 168 15.33 3.14 -10.05
C MET A 168 15.67 2.37 -8.78
N LEU A 169 16.78 2.67 -8.11
CA LEU A 169 17.06 2.11 -6.78
C LEU A 169 15.97 2.48 -5.77
N PHE A 170 15.48 3.73 -5.83
CA PHE A 170 14.35 4.15 -5.01
C PHE A 170 13.06 3.41 -5.37
N VAL A 171 12.74 3.29 -6.66
CA VAL A 171 11.56 2.55 -7.16
C VAL A 171 11.62 1.08 -6.76
N TRP A 172 12.75 0.40 -6.99
CA TRP A 172 12.96 -0.99 -6.60
C TRP A 172 12.85 -1.16 -5.09
N GLY A 173 13.54 -0.33 -4.29
CA GLY A 173 13.50 -0.43 -2.84
C GLY A 173 12.08 -0.24 -2.29
N THR A 174 11.38 0.80 -2.73
CA THR A 174 10.02 1.09 -2.25
C THR A 174 9.01 0.06 -2.71
N GLY A 175 9.04 -0.36 -3.98
CA GLY A 175 8.15 -1.39 -4.51
C GLY A 175 8.37 -2.75 -3.87
N THR A 176 9.63 -3.16 -3.70
CA THR A 176 10.00 -4.43 -3.05
C THR A 176 9.55 -4.43 -1.60
N LEU A 177 9.74 -3.34 -0.86
CA LEU A 177 9.24 -3.23 0.52
C LEU A 177 7.72 -3.29 0.60
N SER A 178 7.00 -2.61 -0.31
CA SER A 178 5.54 -2.67 -0.38
C SER A 178 5.05 -4.08 -0.69
N LEU A 179 5.66 -4.75 -1.67
CA LEU A 179 5.32 -6.12 -2.04
C LEU A 179 5.63 -7.10 -0.91
N MET A 180 6.79 -6.99 -0.26
CA MET A 180 7.15 -7.81 0.91
C MET A 180 6.16 -7.61 2.06
N ASN A 181 5.75 -6.38 2.35
CA ASN A 181 4.74 -6.11 3.37
C ASN A 181 3.39 -6.76 3.05
N LEU A 182 3.02 -6.83 1.77
CA LEU A 182 1.78 -7.48 1.34
C LEU A 182 1.89 -9.01 1.37
N LEU A 183 3.02 -9.58 0.94
CA LEU A 183 3.19 -11.02 0.81
C LEU A 183 3.56 -11.70 2.13
N LEU A 184 4.34 -11.05 3.00
CA LEU A 184 4.75 -11.64 4.27
C LEU A 184 3.69 -11.52 5.37
N ARG A 185 2.63 -10.74 5.16
CA ARG A 185 1.58 -10.50 6.15
C ARG A 185 0.23 -10.96 5.66
N ASP A 186 -0.62 -11.38 6.57
CA ASP A 186 -2.03 -11.66 6.31
C ASP A 186 -2.83 -10.37 6.33
N GLY A 187 -3.58 -10.14 5.25
CA GLY A 187 -4.56 -9.08 5.21
C GLY A 187 -5.79 -9.47 6.04
N VAL A 188 -6.13 -8.67 7.04
CA VAL A 188 -7.35 -8.83 7.83
C VAL A 188 -8.18 -7.58 7.67
N VAL A 189 -9.43 -7.73 7.24
CA VAL A 189 -10.39 -6.63 7.15
C VAL A 189 -11.26 -6.65 8.39
N ILE A 190 -11.34 -5.49 9.05
CA ILE A 190 -12.20 -5.25 10.19
C ILE A 190 -13.31 -4.31 9.76
N ARG A 191 -14.56 -4.73 9.94
CA ARG A 191 -15.73 -3.89 9.72
C ARG A 191 -16.22 -3.32 11.04
N ALA A 192 -16.45 -2.01 11.06
CA ALA A 192 -17.02 -1.30 12.20
C ALA A 192 -18.05 -0.30 11.67
N GLY A 193 -19.33 -0.63 11.83
CA GLY A 193 -20.48 0.04 11.23
C GLY A 193 -20.37 0.13 9.71
N ARG A 194 -20.33 1.37 9.21
CA ARG A 194 -20.23 1.68 7.76
C ARG A 194 -18.80 1.71 7.23
N ARG A 195 -17.78 1.45 8.07
CA ARG A 195 -16.37 1.54 7.68
C ARG A 195 -15.71 0.18 7.68
N SER A 196 -14.70 0.05 6.84
CA SER A 196 -13.89 -1.16 6.74
C SER A 196 -12.41 -0.82 6.70
N TYR A 197 -11.68 -1.38 7.66
CA TYR A 197 -10.28 -1.13 7.89
C TYR A 197 -9.48 -2.36 7.48
N LEU A 198 -8.50 -2.17 6.59
CA LEU A 198 -7.56 -3.23 6.22
C LEU A 198 -6.36 -3.17 7.15
N LEU A 199 -6.02 -4.30 7.77
CA LEU A 199 -4.83 -4.50 8.57
C LEU A 199 -3.93 -5.53 7.90
N LEU A 200 -2.61 -5.34 8.00
CA LEU A 200 -1.60 -6.30 7.58
C LEU A 200 -0.94 -6.90 8.82
N CYS A 201 -1.24 -8.16 9.13
CA CYS A 201 -0.84 -8.84 10.36
C CYS A 201 0.20 -9.94 10.09
N GLY A 202 1.18 -10.09 10.98
CA GLY A 202 2.10 -11.24 10.93
C GLY A 202 1.40 -12.56 11.26
N ASP A 203 0.42 -12.52 12.17
CA ASP A 203 -0.45 -13.64 12.52
C ASP A 203 -1.89 -13.16 12.64
N SER A 204 -2.70 -13.49 11.63
CA SER A 204 -4.12 -13.15 11.56
C SER A 204 -4.96 -13.86 12.63
N ARG A 205 -4.60 -15.10 13.01
CA ARG A 205 -5.36 -15.90 13.99
C ARG A 205 -5.26 -15.30 15.38
N ARG A 206 -4.08 -14.78 15.74
CA ARG A 206 -3.88 -14.08 17.02
C ARG A 206 -4.75 -12.83 17.12
N LEU A 207 -4.89 -12.06 16.04
CA LEU A 207 -5.78 -10.89 16.02
C LEU A 207 -7.24 -11.29 16.23
N VAL A 208 -7.72 -12.30 15.48
CA VAL A 208 -9.10 -12.82 15.61
C VAL A 208 -9.36 -13.33 17.02
N GLY A 209 -8.43 -14.12 17.58
CA GLY A 209 -8.57 -14.66 18.93
C GLY A 209 -8.61 -13.59 20.02
N VAL A 210 -7.87 -12.48 19.86
CA VAL A 210 -7.92 -11.38 20.84
C VAL A 210 -9.18 -10.55 20.70
N LEU A 211 -9.68 -10.32 19.48
CA LEU A 211 -10.92 -9.57 19.24
C LEU A 211 -12.17 -10.36 19.64
N ALA A 212 -12.18 -11.68 19.43
CA ALA A 212 -13.29 -12.55 19.84
C ALA A 212 -13.43 -12.70 21.37
N ASN A 213 -12.33 -12.50 22.12
CA ASN A 213 -12.31 -12.60 23.58
C ASN A 213 -12.22 -11.24 24.28
N ALA A 214 -12.33 -10.13 23.55
CA ALA A 214 -12.39 -8.81 24.15
C ALA A 214 -13.75 -8.64 24.84
N PRO A 215 -13.81 -8.17 26.11
CA PRO A 215 -15.08 -7.88 26.74
C PRO A 215 -15.84 -6.86 25.89
N GLN A 216 -17.03 -7.26 25.44
CA GLN A 216 -17.99 -6.33 24.85
C GLN A 216 -18.63 -5.60 26.03
N ASP A 217 -18.25 -4.33 26.22
CA ASP A 217 -18.98 -3.46 27.14
C ASP A 217 -20.35 -3.19 26.49
N ASP A 218 -21.38 -3.91 26.95
CA ASP A 218 -22.80 -3.61 26.72
C ASP A 218 -23.24 -2.35 27.50
#